data_AF-A0A2S2CVE6-F1
#
_entry.id   AF-A0A2S2CVE6-F1
#
_cell.length_a   1.000
_cell.length_b   1.000
_cell.length_c   1.000
_cell.angle_alpha   90.00
_cell.angle_beta   90.00
_cell.angle_gamma   90.00
#
_symmetry.space_group_name_H-M   'P 1'
#
loop_
_entity.id
_entity.type
_entity.pdbx_description
1 polymer ?
#
loop_
_entity_poly.entity_id
_entity_poly.type
_entity_poly.pdbx_seq_one_letter_code
_entity_poly.pdbx_strand_id
1 'polypeptide(L)'
;MKLEGIPKFLHPRMRLFMSIDLVGSTALKQSGSFPIQAPNDGDRMTDAGSRWFVEITKFYTEFQAKFARHWQHYCSAVASEPMQPTGETPQLWKSNGDELIYVMEITTAKECAATVICWLRSGKEYRRQLRDKGSSLDVKMAAWVAGFPVVNSEVIFQPPSDIQTVESEDEIPELVHYDLLDRWHSGDEGRRGLSIDYIGPSIDTGFRVASKATPRKFTLSLETAFILSLPQMQRDMNDIVFRYDGRETLKGVLGGKPYPIFWIDTQMDDELTRLEDSLEGRSEKGLPKDHVKEFCEEFFARHKSNMIRPFILTDFEPLLVMPPDNYEAHVRHLADEWRAARESDAIAMKALGEAEPPDGESAPPVQDELLLDQLIVSLPLTEPPPAT
;
A
#
# COMPACT_ATOMS: atom_id res chain seq x y z
N MET A 1 -22.04 10.32 10.32
CA MET A 1 -21.90 9.03 11.02
C MET A 1 -21.48 9.28 12.45
N LYS A 2 -22.11 8.64 13.44
CA LYS A 2 -21.68 8.75 14.85
C LYS A 2 -20.74 7.60 15.19
N LEU A 3 -19.46 7.89 15.46
CA LEU A 3 -18.45 6.86 15.77
C LEU A 3 -18.44 6.42 17.24
N GLU A 4 -19.29 7.02 18.08
CA GLU A 4 -19.45 6.64 19.49
C GLU A 4 -19.77 5.15 19.65
N GLY A 5 -19.00 4.49 20.52
CA GLY A 5 -19.11 3.06 20.80
C GLY A 5 -18.44 2.15 19.77
N ILE A 6 -18.09 2.63 18.57
CA ILE A 6 -17.46 1.79 17.53
C ILE A 6 -15.95 1.67 17.84
N PRO A 7 -15.37 0.45 17.90
CA PRO A 7 -13.93 0.23 18.07
C PRO A 7 -13.11 0.99 17.02
N LYS A 8 -11.95 1.51 17.40
CA LYS A 8 -11.11 2.34 16.50
C LYS A 8 -10.74 1.61 15.22
N PHE A 9 -10.48 0.31 15.28
CA PHE A 9 -10.12 -0.45 14.09
C PHE A 9 -11.27 -0.55 13.07
N LEU A 10 -12.51 -0.32 13.49
CA LEU A 10 -13.69 -0.28 12.63
C LEU A 10 -14.03 1.13 12.11
N HIS A 11 -13.27 2.16 12.50
CA HIS A 11 -13.50 3.52 12.01
C HIS A 11 -13.21 3.61 10.51
N PRO A 12 -14.04 4.32 9.73
CA PRO A 12 -13.81 4.44 8.29
C PRO A 12 -12.53 5.20 8.01
N ARG A 13 -11.68 4.63 7.15
CA ARG A 13 -10.40 5.22 6.77
C ARG A 13 -10.20 5.15 5.27
N MET A 14 -9.70 6.23 4.70
CA MET A 14 -9.28 6.28 3.30
C MET A 14 -7.76 6.32 3.27
N ARG A 15 -7.14 5.44 2.50
CA ARG A 15 -5.69 5.43 2.32
C ARG A 15 -5.32 5.66 0.88
N LEU A 16 -4.36 6.56 0.68
CA LEU A 16 -3.66 6.76 -0.58
C LEU A 16 -2.44 5.85 -0.61
N PHE A 17 -2.34 5.05 -1.65
CA PHE A 17 -1.18 4.26 -1.99
C PHE A 17 -0.49 4.88 -3.19
N MET A 18 0.84 4.89 -3.17
CA MET A 18 1.66 5.36 -4.28
C MET A 18 2.77 4.36 -4.53
N SER A 19 2.98 3.99 -5.79
CA SER A 19 4.10 3.16 -6.17
C SER A 19 5.03 3.86 -7.15
N ILE A 20 6.30 3.49 -7.07
CA ILE A 20 7.34 3.86 -8.02
C ILE A 20 8.24 2.67 -8.28
N ASP A 21 8.48 2.38 -9.55
CA ASP A 21 9.21 1.21 -10.03
C ASP A 21 10.33 1.67 -10.98
N LEU A 22 11.51 1.06 -10.81
CA LEU A 22 12.71 1.36 -11.58
C LEU A 22 12.73 0.61 -12.92
N VAL A 23 12.30 1.29 -13.97
CA VAL A 23 12.24 0.75 -15.33
C VAL A 23 13.64 0.47 -15.86
N GLY A 24 13.82 -0.72 -16.44
CA GLY A 24 15.10 -1.19 -16.99
C GLY A 24 16.00 -1.91 -15.97
N SER A 25 15.61 -1.94 -14.68
CA SER A 25 16.39 -2.59 -13.63
C SER A 25 16.62 -4.08 -13.90
N THR A 26 15.63 -4.78 -14.46
CA THR A 26 15.71 -6.23 -14.73
C THR A 26 16.76 -6.53 -15.81
N ALA A 27 16.81 -5.71 -16.86
CA ALA A 27 17.86 -5.83 -17.88
C ALA A 27 19.25 -5.59 -17.26
N LEU A 28 19.37 -4.60 -16.36
CA LEU A 28 20.61 -4.31 -15.64
C LEU A 28 21.05 -5.47 -14.72
N LYS A 29 20.10 -6.14 -14.04
CA LYS A 29 20.35 -7.34 -13.22
C LYS A 29 20.92 -8.48 -14.07
N GLN A 30 20.42 -8.65 -15.29
CA GLN A 30 20.85 -9.73 -16.20
C GLN A 30 22.16 -9.43 -16.93
N SER A 31 22.48 -8.16 -17.18
CA SER A 31 23.62 -7.78 -18.04
C SER A 31 25.01 -7.84 -17.38
N GLY A 32 25.12 -8.18 -16.09
CA GLY A 32 26.39 -8.04 -15.37
C GLY A 32 26.61 -8.96 -14.16
N SER A 33 25.79 -10.00 -13.99
CA SER A 33 25.89 -10.89 -12.82
C SER A 33 26.51 -12.25 -13.11
N PHE A 34 26.66 -12.65 -14.38
CA PHE A 34 27.17 -13.97 -14.73
C PHE A 34 28.09 -13.96 -15.97
N PRO A 35 29.15 -14.78 -15.98
CA PRO A 35 29.68 -15.56 -14.85
C PRO A 35 30.28 -14.66 -13.75
N ILE A 36 30.22 -15.10 -12.49
CA ILE A 36 30.83 -14.37 -11.37
C ILE A 36 32.34 -14.29 -11.60
N GLN A 37 32.88 -13.07 -11.67
CA GLN A 37 34.30 -12.84 -11.87
C GLN A 37 35.04 -12.86 -10.52
N ALA A 38 36.28 -13.35 -10.52
CA ALA A 38 37.13 -13.25 -9.33
C ALA A 38 37.46 -11.77 -9.06
N PRO A 39 37.44 -11.33 -7.79
CA PRO A 39 37.83 -9.97 -7.44
C PRO A 39 39.31 -9.74 -7.78
N ASN A 40 39.64 -8.55 -8.29
CA ASN A 40 41.02 -8.14 -8.52
C ASN A 40 41.64 -7.54 -7.26
N ASP A 41 42.97 -7.61 -7.15
CA ASP A 41 43.70 -6.94 -6.07
C ASP A 41 43.48 -5.41 -6.14
N GLY A 42 42.86 -4.87 -5.10
CA GLY A 42 42.54 -3.44 -4.99
C GLY A 42 41.09 -3.07 -5.29
N ASP A 43 40.24 -4.03 -5.67
CA ASP A 43 38.79 -3.80 -5.84
C ASP A 43 38.17 -3.32 -4.52
N ARG A 44 37.40 -2.23 -4.58
CA ARG A 44 36.57 -1.80 -3.46
C ARG A 44 35.30 -2.65 -3.42
N MET A 45 34.58 -2.59 -2.30
CA MET A 45 33.27 -3.25 -2.17
C MET A 45 32.27 -2.86 -3.28
N THR A 46 32.39 -1.64 -3.82
CA THR A 46 31.60 -1.17 -4.97
C THR A 46 31.98 -1.79 -6.30
N ASP A 47 33.22 -2.26 -6.40
CA ASP A 47 33.83 -2.78 -7.64
C ASP A 47 33.67 -4.30 -7.70
N ALA A 48 33.74 -4.97 -6.54
CA ALA A 48 33.41 -6.39 -6.38
C ALA A 48 31.89 -6.66 -6.29
N GLY A 49 31.09 -5.63 -5.99
CA GLY A 49 29.64 -5.72 -5.89
C GLY A 49 28.92 -5.70 -7.24
N SER A 50 27.75 -6.33 -7.34
CA SER A 50 26.95 -6.26 -8.56
C SER A 50 26.49 -4.82 -8.83
N ARG A 51 26.83 -4.26 -10.01
CA ARG A 51 26.46 -2.89 -10.41
C ARG A 51 24.96 -2.60 -10.25
N TRP A 52 24.10 -3.58 -10.53
CA TRP A 52 22.65 -3.44 -10.36
C TRP A 52 22.24 -3.18 -8.90
N PHE A 53 22.95 -3.77 -7.94
CA PHE A 53 22.64 -3.64 -6.51
C PHE A 53 22.91 -2.21 -6.01
N VAL A 54 23.99 -1.60 -6.49
CA VAL A 54 24.34 -0.21 -6.20
C VAL A 54 23.25 0.73 -6.72
N GLU A 55 22.77 0.54 -7.95
CA GLU A 55 21.74 1.40 -8.54
C GLU A 55 20.38 1.26 -7.83
N ILE A 56 19.97 0.05 -7.44
CA ILE A 56 18.73 -0.16 -6.69
C ILE A 56 18.82 0.42 -5.27
N THR A 57 19.95 0.24 -4.58
CA THR A 57 20.13 0.78 -3.22
C THR A 57 20.16 2.32 -3.24
N LYS A 58 20.78 2.92 -4.26
CA LYS A 58 20.69 4.37 -4.50
C LYS A 58 19.26 4.78 -4.77
N PHE A 59 18.52 4.06 -5.61
CA PHE A 59 17.10 4.35 -5.86
C PHE A 59 16.30 4.39 -4.56
N TYR A 60 16.44 3.39 -3.69
CA TYR A 60 15.73 3.33 -2.42
C TYR A 60 16.01 4.56 -1.54
N THR A 61 17.28 4.87 -1.33
CA THR A 61 17.70 5.93 -0.42
C THR A 61 17.48 7.33 -1.00
N GLU A 62 17.85 7.55 -2.26
CA GLU A 62 17.73 8.85 -2.93
C GLU A 62 16.27 9.23 -3.20
N PHE A 63 15.43 8.28 -3.63
CA PHE A 63 14.02 8.59 -3.89
C PHE A 63 13.27 8.89 -2.58
N GLN A 64 13.49 8.10 -1.53
CA GLN A 64 12.92 8.35 -0.21
C GLN A 64 13.30 9.75 0.31
N ALA A 65 14.57 10.14 0.18
CA ALA A 65 15.03 11.47 0.59
C ALA A 65 14.36 12.60 -0.20
N LYS A 66 14.19 12.44 -1.52
CA LYS A 66 13.49 13.42 -2.36
C LYS A 66 12.02 13.57 -1.97
N PHE A 67 11.33 12.45 -1.76
CA PHE A 67 9.92 12.48 -1.39
C PHE A 67 9.71 13.10 -0.01
N ALA A 68 10.52 12.71 0.98
CA ALA A 68 10.50 13.33 2.30
C ALA A 68 10.73 14.84 2.22
N ARG A 69 11.69 15.31 1.40
CA ARG A 69 11.97 16.74 1.23
C ARG A 69 10.79 17.49 0.59
N HIS A 70 10.20 16.96 -0.48
CA HIS A 70 9.03 17.58 -1.12
C HIS A 70 7.82 17.63 -0.19
N TRP A 71 7.62 16.59 0.62
CA TRP A 71 6.56 16.55 1.63
C TRP A 71 6.80 17.56 2.75
N GLN A 72 8.00 17.61 3.33
CA GLN A 72 8.38 18.60 4.35
C GLN A 72 8.25 20.04 3.84
N HIS A 73 8.58 20.28 2.58
CA HIS A 73 8.39 21.59 1.97
C HIS A 73 6.90 21.95 1.86
N TYR A 74 6.04 21.02 1.44
CA TYR A 74 4.60 21.22 1.45
C TYR A 74 4.10 21.56 2.87
N CYS A 75 4.48 20.77 3.88
CA CYS A 75 4.05 21.00 5.26
C CYS A 75 4.50 22.36 5.83
N SER A 76 5.71 22.81 5.49
CA SER A 76 6.27 24.06 6.05
C SER A 76 5.90 25.32 5.27
N ALA A 77 5.79 25.25 3.94
CA ALA A 77 5.62 26.41 3.07
C ALA A 77 4.20 26.60 2.55
N VAL A 78 3.44 25.51 2.40
CA VAL A 78 2.10 25.54 1.78
C VAL A 78 1.04 25.33 2.84
N ALA A 79 1.25 24.35 3.73
CA ALA A 79 0.30 24.04 4.79
C ALA A 79 0.40 24.94 6.04
N SER A 80 1.26 25.97 6.02
CA SER A 80 1.37 26.95 7.11
C SER A 80 0.19 27.93 7.17
N GLU A 81 -0.70 27.92 6.17
CA GLU A 81 -1.97 28.63 6.23
C GLU A 81 -2.98 27.90 7.16
N PRO A 82 -3.74 28.62 8.00
CA PRO A 82 -4.59 28.05 9.07
C PRO A 82 -5.75 27.12 8.68
N MET A 83 -5.81 26.61 7.44
CA MET A 83 -6.83 25.68 6.95
C MET A 83 -6.27 24.60 5.99
N GLN A 84 -4.96 24.37 6.01
CA GLN A 84 -4.33 23.30 5.25
C GLN A 84 -3.86 22.19 6.19
N PRO A 85 -4.56 21.05 6.24
CA PRO A 85 -4.14 19.96 7.10
C PRO A 85 -2.82 19.38 6.58
N THR A 86 -1.84 19.30 7.48
CA THR A 86 -0.69 18.42 7.31
C THR A 86 -1.10 17.07 7.88
N GLY A 87 -1.57 16.16 7.02
CA GLY A 87 -1.84 14.79 7.41
C GLY A 87 -0.58 14.07 7.92
N GLU A 88 -0.71 12.79 8.22
CA GLU A 88 0.44 11.96 8.59
C GLU A 88 1.51 11.95 7.49
N THR A 89 2.76 11.72 7.87
CA THR A 89 3.83 11.57 6.87
C THR A 89 3.62 10.26 6.11
N PRO A 90 3.62 10.27 4.76
CA PRO A 90 3.58 9.06 3.96
C PRO A 90 4.67 8.07 4.37
N GLN A 91 4.27 6.83 4.66
CA GLN A 91 5.16 5.78 5.13
C GLN A 91 5.46 4.79 4.01
N LEU A 92 6.69 4.25 3.99
CA LEU A 92 6.98 3.09 3.15
C LEU A 92 6.19 1.90 3.69
N TRP A 93 5.29 1.35 2.88
CA TRP A 93 4.56 0.12 3.22
C TRP A 93 5.42 -1.10 2.94
N LYS A 94 5.88 -1.25 1.69
CA LYS A 94 6.74 -2.36 1.30
C LYS A 94 7.58 -2.03 0.06
N SER A 95 8.62 -2.84 -0.13
CA SER A 95 9.40 -2.89 -1.37
C SER A 95 9.20 -4.23 -2.06
N ASN A 96 8.97 -4.20 -3.37
CA ASN A 96 8.77 -5.36 -4.22
C ASN A 96 9.89 -5.41 -5.27
N GLY A 97 11.08 -5.88 -4.87
CA GLY A 97 12.22 -6.04 -5.77
C GLY A 97 12.89 -4.74 -6.18
N ASP A 98 12.29 -3.98 -7.09
CA ASP A 98 12.72 -2.66 -7.56
C ASP A 98 11.56 -1.65 -7.62
N GLU A 99 10.43 -2.01 -7.03
CA GLU A 99 9.29 -1.14 -6.75
C GLU A 99 9.25 -0.77 -5.26
N LEU A 100 8.96 0.50 -4.97
CA LEU A 100 8.67 1.01 -3.64
C LEU A 100 7.21 1.41 -3.58
N ILE A 101 6.51 1.01 -2.53
CA ILE A 101 5.10 1.34 -2.32
C ILE A 101 4.94 2.05 -0.98
N TYR A 102 4.39 3.25 -1.05
CA TYR A 102 4.08 4.10 0.09
C TYR A 102 2.58 4.11 0.37
N VAL A 103 2.23 4.34 1.63
CA VAL A 103 0.86 4.47 2.10
C VAL A 103 0.73 5.72 2.98
N MET A 104 -0.39 6.40 2.87
CA MET A 104 -0.78 7.51 3.73
C MET A 104 -2.28 7.43 4.01
N GLU A 105 -2.67 7.55 5.27
CA GLU A 105 -4.06 7.80 5.61
C GLU A 105 -4.42 9.25 5.27
N ILE A 106 -5.47 9.44 4.47
CA ILE A 106 -5.94 10.75 4.05
C ILE A 106 -7.24 11.10 4.78
N THR A 107 -7.22 12.26 5.43
CA THR A 107 -8.34 12.84 6.17
C THR A 107 -9.03 13.95 5.38
N THR A 108 -8.43 14.39 4.27
CA THR A 108 -9.04 15.32 3.31
C THR A 108 -8.57 15.07 1.86
N ALA A 109 -9.34 15.54 0.88
CA ALA A 109 -8.98 15.56 -0.53
C ALA A 109 -7.70 16.38 -0.78
N LYS A 110 -7.47 17.43 0.01
CA LYS A 110 -6.27 18.27 -0.07
C LYS A 110 -5.00 17.46 0.19
N GLU A 111 -5.03 16.59 1.19
CA GLU A 111 -3.91 15.69 1.48
C GLU A 111 -3.65 14.74 0.31
N CYS A 112 -4.70 14.17 -0.29
CA CYS A 112 -4.55 13.33 -1.49
C CYS A 112 -3.86 14.11 -2.63
N ALA A 113 -4.33 15.32 -2.91
CA ALA A 113 -3.77 16.19 -3.95
C ALA A 113 -2.31 16.56 -3.69
N ALA A 114 -2.02 17.06 -2.48
CA ALA A 114 -0.69 17.45 -2.07
C ALA A 114 0.30 16.28 -2.16
N THR A 115 -0.09 15.13 -1.65
CA THR A 115 0.74 13.93 -1.65
C THR A 115 1.03 13.45 -3.08
N VAL A 116 0.02 13.45 -3.97
CA VAL A 116 0.22 13.13 -5.40
C VAL A 116 1.14 14.14 -6.10
N ILE A 117 1.03 15.44 -5.81
CA ILE A 117 1.96 16.45 -6.35
C ILE A 117 3.38 16.21 -5.85
N CYS A 118 3.58 16.01 -4.54
CA CYS A 118 4.89 15.74 -3.97
C CYS A 118 5.50 14.47 -4.55
N TRP A 119 4.69 13.44 -4.79
CA TRP A 119 5.10 12.21 -5.47
C TRP A 119 5.56 12.48 -6.91
N LEU A 120 4.72 13.19 -7.69
CA LEU A 120 5.02 13.57 -9.08
C LEU A 120 6.33 14.38 -9.18
N ARG A 121 6.52 15.36 -8.29
CA ARG A 121 7.73 16.19 -8.25
C ARG A 121 8.98 15.36 -7.91
N SER A 122 8.86 14.44 -6.95
CA SER A 122 9.93 13.51 -6.59
C SER A 122 10.32 12.62 -7.77
N GLY A 123 9.34 12.05 -8.47
CA GLY A 123 9.56 11.22 -9.66
C GLY A 123 10.22 11.99 -10.80
N LYS A 124 9.73 13.20 -11.12
CA LYS A 124 10.32 14.06 -12.15
C LYS A 124 11.77 14.44 -11.82
N GLU A 125 12.05 14.77 -10.56
CA GLU A 125 13.41 15.09 -10.12
C GLU A 125 14.34 13.88 -10.16
N TYR A 126 13.88 12.72 -9.71
CA TYR A 126 14.68 11.50 -9.74
C TYR A 126 14.98 11.07 -11.18
N ARG A 127 14.00 11.15 -12.08
CA ARG A 127 14.18 10.94 -13.52
C ARG A 127 15.23 11.88 -14.10
N ARG A 128 15.14 13.18 -13.81
CA ARG A 128 16.15 14.16 -14.28
C ARG A 128 17.54 13.75 -13.82
N GLN A 129 17.69 13.36 -12.56
CA GLN A 129 18.94 12.85 -12.01
C GLN A 129 19.46 11.60 -12.74
N LEU A 130 18.59 10.66 -13.13
CA LEU A 130 18.99 9.50 -13.92
C LEU A 130 19.51 9.91 -15.31
N ARG A 131 18.81 10.81 -15.99
CA ARG A 131 19.22 11.30 -17.32
C ARG A 131 20.52 12.08 -17.26
N ASP A 132 20.70 12.94 -16.27
CA ASP A 132 21.91 13.76 -16.11
C ASP A 132 23.15 12.87 -15.87
N LYS A 133 22.95 11.68 -15.28
CA LYS A 133 23.99 10.65 -15.13
C LYS A 133 24.19 9.77 -16.38
N GLY A 134 23.43 10.00 -17.45
CA GLY A 134 23.44 9.15 -18.65
C GLY A 134 22.95 7.73 -18.40
N SER A 135 22.12 7.52 -17.38
CA SER A 135 21.56 6.20 -17.05
C SER A 135 20.55 5.77 -18.11
N SER A 136 20.53 4.47 -18.43
CA SER A 136 19.49 3.85 -19.25
C SER A 136 18.23 3.48 -18.44
N LEU A 137 18.24 3.73 -17.13
CA LEU A 137 17.11 3.48 -16.24
C LEU A 137 16.13 4.66 -16.27
N ASP A 138 14.87 4.36 -15.98
CA ASP A 138 13.83 5.37 -15.76
C ASP A 138 12.94 4.93 -14.58
N VAL A 139 11.90 5.69 -14.27
CA VAL A 139 10.90 5.36 -13.26
C VAL A 139 9.50 5.47 -13.83
N LYS A 140 8.61 4.57 -13.42
CA LYS A 140 7.16 4.67 -13.63
C LYS A 140 6.46 4.81 -12.29
N MET A 141 5.32 5.50 -12.26
CA MET A 141 4.60 5.81 -11.02
C MET A 141 3.14 5.41 -11.13
N ALA A 142 2.54 5.06 -9.99
CA ALA A 142 1.11 4.81 -9.88
C ALA A 142 0.55 5.30 -8.55
N ALA A 143 -0.75 5.61 -8.51
CA ALA A 143 -1.44 5.96 -7.28
C ALA A 143 -2.89 5.46 -7.28
N TRP A 144 -3.34 4.95 -6.15
CA TRP A 144 -4.70 4.49 -5.95
C TRP A 144 -5.16 4.76 -4.52
N VAL A 145 -6.47 4.86 -4.30
CA VAL A 145 -7.03 4.96 -2.96
C VAL A 145 -7.82 3.69 -2.62
N ALA A 146 -7.88 3.36 -1.32
CA ALA A 146 -8.69 2.27 -0.81
C ALA A 146 -9.40 2.67 0.49
N GLY A 147 -10.68 2.31 0.58
CA GLY A 147 -11.51 2.53 1.76
C GLY A 147 -11.55 1.29 2.68
N PHE A 148 -11.36 1.52 3.98
CA PHE A 148 -11.35 0.53 5.06
C PHE A 148 -12.46 0.86 6.08
N PRO A 149 -12.96 -0.10 6.87
CA PRO A 149 -12.57 -1.52 6.93
C PRO A 149 -13.48 -2.47 6.11
N VAL A 150 -14.51 -1.95 5.44
CA VAL A 150 -15.60 -2.79 4.89
C VAL A 150 -15.21 -3.45 3.56
N VAL A 151 -14.72 -2.67 2.59
CA VAL A 151 -14.35 -3.21 1.28
C VAL A 151 -12.94 -3.79 1.31
N ASN A 152 -12.04 -3.14 2.03
CA ASN A 152 -10.66 -3.56 2.20
C ASN A 152 -10.37 -3.73 3.68
N SER A 153 -9.47 -4.65 4.00
CA SER A 153 -9.12 -5.00 5.38
C SER A 153 -7.63 -4.77 5.63
N GLU A 154 -7.34 -4.23 6.80
CA GLU A 154 -6.01 -4.19 7.37
C GLU A 154 -5.70 -5.59 7.92
N VAL A 155 -4.51 -6.11 7.64
CA VAL A 155 -4.06 -7.43 8.10
C VAL A 155 -2.84 -7.27 8.99
N ILE A 156 -2.93 -7.74 10.24
CA ILE A 156 -1.85 -7.67 11.21
C ILE A 156 -1.14 -9.02 11.29
N PHE A 157 0.18 -9.00 11.18
CA PHE A 157 1.03 -10.17 11.35
C PHE A 157 1.85 -10.05 12.63
N GLN A 158 1.91 -11.17 13.35
CA GLN A 158 2.76 -11.36 14.52
C GLN A 158 4.07 -12.04 14.12
N PRO A 159 5.16 -11.83 14.90
CA PRO A 159 6.38 -12.59 14.70
C PRO A 159 6.13 -14.07 15.08
N PRO A 160 6.84 -15.03 14.46
CA PRO A 160 6.62 -16.46 14.73
C PRO A 160 6.74 -16.86 16.20
N SER A 161 7.54 -16.13 16.99
CA SER A 161 7.69 -16.33 18.43
C SER A 161 6.43 -16.05 19.25
N ASP A 162 5.54 -15.23 18.71
CA ASP A 162 4.36 -14.71 19.41
C ASP A 162 3.06 -15.31 18.83
N ILE A 163 3.17 -16.20 17.84
CA ILE A 163 2.03 -16.98 17.34
C ILE A 163 1.63 -17.94 18.45
N GLN A 164 0.55 -17.62 19.13
CA GLN A 164 -0.14 -18.58 19.96
C GLN A 164 -0.78 -19.59 18.99
N THR A 165 -0.29 -20.83 18.98
CA THR A 165 -0.97 -21.93 18.31
C THR A 165 -2.27 -22.18 19.08
N VAL A 166 -3.35 -21.55 18.65
CA VAL A 166 -4.66 -21.86 19.19
C VAL A 166 -5.19 -23.06 18.39
N GLU A 167 -5.08 -24.23 18.99
CA GLU A 167 -5.60 -25.49 18.45
C GLU A 167 -7.06 -25.72 18.87
N SER A 168 -7.90 -24.68 18.88
CA SER A 168 -9.34 -24.87 19.10
C SER A 168 -10.08 -24.84 17.76
N GLU A 169 -10.82 -25.92 17.47
CA GLU A 169 -11.64 -26.05 16.26
C GLU A 169 -12.80 -25.01 16.20
N ASP A 170 -13.08 -24.35 17.32
CA ASP A 170 -14.17 -23.37 17.49
C ASP A 170 -13.73 -21.90 17.33
N GLU A 171 -12.44 -21.62 17.09
CA GLU A 171 -11.97 -20.23 16.96
C GLU A 171 -12.37 -19.63 15.61
N ILE A 172 -13.03 -18.47 15.62
CA ILE A 172 -13.39 -17.72 14.41
C ILE A 172 -12.19 -16.85 14.02
N PRO A 173 -11.49 -17.11 12.90
CA PRO A 173 -10.26 -16.40 12.54
C PRO A 173 -10.41 -14.87 12.48
N GLU A 174 -11.59 -14.39 12.10
CA GLU A 174 -11.91 -12.97 12.04
C GLU A 174 -11.87 -12.28 13.41
N LEU A 175 -12.24 -12.98 14.49
CA LEU A 175 -12.25 -12.42 15.85
C LEU A 175 -10.84 -12.27 16.40
N VAL A 176 -10.00 -13.29 16.24
CA VAL A 176 -8.56 -13.22 16.56
C VAL A 176 -7.92 -12.03 15.84
N HIS A 177 -8.29 -11.87 14.57
CA HIS A 177 -7.80 -10.77 13.75
C HIS A 177 -8.26 -9.40 14.24
N TYR A 178 -9.51 -9.29 14.69
CA TYR A 178 -10.05 -8.05 15.27
C TYR A 178 -9.34 -7.67 16.57
N ASP A 179 -8.93 -8.63 17.38
CA ASP A 179 -8.13 -8.34 18.58
C ASP A 179 -6.73 -7.83 18.24
N LEU A 180 -6.08 -8.39 17.21
CA LEU A 180 -4.81 -7.85 16.70
C LEU A 180 -4.96 -6.44 16.14
N LEU A 181 -6.07 -6.16 15.46
CA LEU A 181 -6.39 -4.83 14.97
C LEU A 181 -6.67 -3.84 16.12
N ASP A 182 -7.43 -4.24 17.14
CA ASP A 182 -7.68 -3.42 18.32
C ASP A 182 -6.36 -3.07 19.03
N ARG A 183 -5.47 -4.06 19.20
CA ARG A 183 -4.11 -3.84 19.70
C ARG A 183 -3.33 -2.86 18.82
N TRP A 184 -3.32 -3.05 17.50
CA TRP A 184 -2.63 -2.16 16.56
C TRP A 184 -3.10 -0.70 16.65
N HIS A 185 -4.41 -0.50 16.85
CA HIS A 185 -5.05 0.82 16.93
C HIS A 185 -5.07 1.41 18.35
N SER A 186 -4.60 0.68 19.36
CA SER A 186 -4.47 1.17 20.74
C SER A 186 -3.34 2.20 20.93
N GLY A 187 -2.31 2.17 20.07
CA GLY A 187 -1.15 3.08 20.14
C GLY A 187 0.18 2.36 19.85
N ASP A 188 1.29 3.07 20.01
CA ASP A 188 2.63 2.57 19.64
C ASP A 188 3.06 1.33 20.44
N GLU A 189 2.68 1.23 21.71
CA GLU A 189 2.94 0.02 22.52
C GLU A 189 2.21 -1.20 21.95
N GLY A 190 0.96 -1.02 21.49
CA GLY A 190 0.16 -2.08 20.90
C GLY A 190 0.66 -2.56 19.54
N ARG A 191 1.39 -1.72 18.80
CA ARG A 191 2.01 -2.05 17.51
C ARG A 191 3.34 -2.80 17.64
N ARG A 192 3.90 -2.87 18.85
CA ARG A 192 5.25 -3.41 19.06
C ARG A 192 5.35 -4.86 18.58
N GLY A 193 6.31 -5.13 17.70
CA GLY A 193 6.54 -6.45 17.12
C GLY A 193 5.55 -6.84 16.01
N LEU A 194 4.50 -6.05 15.79
CA LEU A 194 3.50 -6.31 14.76
C LEU A 194 3.90 -5.67 13.43
N SER A 195 3.45 -6.26 12.33
CA SER A 195 3.49 -5.63 11.01
C SER A 195 2.10 -5.61 10.39
N ILE A 196 1.86 -4.64 9.50
CA ILE A 196 0.57 -4.44 8.84
C ILE A 196 0.71 -4.65 7.34
N ASP A 197 -0.28 -5.30 6.75
CA ASP A 197 -0.48 -5.40 5.31
C ASP A 197 -1.93 -5.01 4.98
N TYR A 198 -2.23 -4.86 3.69
CA TYR A 198 -3.57 -4.45 3.24
C TYR A 198 -4.05 -5.41 2.15
N ILE A 199 -5.29 -5.86 2.29
CA ILE A 199 -5.95 -6.73 1.33
C ILE A 199 -7.32 -6.18 0.95
N GLY A 200 -7.79 -6.55 -0.24
CA GLY A 200 -9.14 -6.25 -0.69
C GLY A 200 -9.21 -5.81 -2.16
N PRO A 201 -10.44 -5.68 -2.70
CA PRO A 201 -10.65 -5.41 -4.11
C PRO A 201 -10.01 -4.10 -4.61
N SER A 202 -9.93 -3.07 -3.77
CA SER A 202 -9.28 -1.80 -4.16
C SER A 202 -7.76 -1.92 -4.19
N ILE A 203 -7.17 -2.75 -3.32
CA ILE A 203 -5.74 -3.05 -3.32
C ILE A 203 -5.36 -3.82 -4.59
N ASP A 204 -6.12 -4.86 -4.92
CA ASP A 204 -5.94 -5.62 -6.16
C ASP A 204 -6.09 -4.73 -7.40
N THR A 205 -7.14 -3.90 -7.42
CA THR A 205 -7.36 -2.93 -8.50
C THR A 205 -6.18 -1.97 -8.62
N GLY A 206 -5.67 -1.47 -7.49
CA GLY A 206 -4.48 -0.63 -7.43
C GLY A 206 -3.26 -1.24 -8.12
N PHE A 207 -2.93 -2.49 -7.79
CA PHE A 207 -1.82 -3.20 -8.45
C PHE A 207 -2.06 -3.42 -9.95
N ARG A 208 -3.31 -3.69 -10.36
CA ARG A 208 -3.65 -3.82 -11.79
C ARG A 208 -3.52 -2.49 -12.53
N VAL A 209 -3.94 -1.39 -11.93
CA VAL A 209 -3.75 -0.05 -12.47
C VAL A 209 -2.27 0.31 -12.54
N ALA A 210 -1.50 0.03 -11.49
CA ALA A 210 -0.05 0.28 -11.45
C ALA A 210 0.71 -0.48 -12.54
N SER A 211 0.25 -1.68 -12.91
CA SER A 211 0.83 -2.44 -14.03
C SER A 211 0.70 -1.75 -15.40
N LYS A 212 -0.18 -0.74 -15.52
CA LYS A 212 -0.35 0.07 -16.73
C LYS A 212 0.55 1.31 -16.76
N ALA A 213 1.28 1.57 -15.68
CA ALA A 213 2.21 2.69 -15.61
C ALA A 213 3.36 2.52 -16.62
N THR A 214 3.80 3.63 -17.19
CA THR A 214 4.99 3.70 -18.03
C THR A 214 5.86 4.87 -17.57
N PRO A 215 7.10 5.01 -18.07
CA PRO A 215 7.88 6.20 -17.78
C PRO A 215 7.14 7.52 -18.06
N ARG A 216 6.30 7.54 -19.09
CA ARG A 216 5.47 8.71 -19.40
C ARG A 216 4.19 8.78 -18.54
N LYS A 217 3.53 7.64 -18.33
CA LYS A 217 2.20 7.55 -17.71
C LYS A 217 2.28 7.31 -16.21
N PHE A 218 2.03 8.35 -15.41
CA PHE A 218 1.72 8.18 -13.99
C PHE A 218 0.25 7.78 -13.85
N THR A 219 -0.03 6.47 -13.74
CA THR A 219 -1.39 5.94 -13.73
C THR A 219 -2.13 6.15 -12.41
N LEU A 220 -3.42 6.42 -12.50
CA LEU A 220 -4.29 6.67 -11.37
C LEU A 220 -5.46 5.68 -11.36
N SER A 221 -5.89 5.24 -10.19
CA SER A 221 -7.22 4.64 -10.04
C SER A 221 -8.31 5.67 -10.38
N LEU A 222 -9.49 5.18 -10.76
CA LEU A 222 -10.69 5.99 -10.97
C LEU A 222 -11.01 6.85 -9.74
N GLU A 223 -10.93 6.26 -8.55
CA GLU A 223 -11.21 6.90 -7.28
C GLU A 223 -10.21 8.03 -6.98
N THR A 224 -8.93 7.82 -7.27
CA THR A 224 -7.91 8.86 -7.16
C THR A 224 -8.16 9.98 -8.18
N ALA A 225 -8.43 9.63 -9.44
CA ALA A 225 -8.74 10.63 -10.47
C ALA A 225 -9.97 11.47 -10.10
N PHE A 226 -11.00 10.84 -9.53
CA PHE A 226 -12.17 11.53 -9.00
C PHE A 226 -11.80 12.54 -7.91
N ILE A 227 -11.09 12.12 -6.86
CA ILE A 227 -10.72 13.02 -5.74
C ILE A 227 -9.91 14.23 -6.28
N LEU A 228 -8.94 13.98 -7.15
CA LEU A 228 -8.07 15.02 -7.72
C LEU A 228 -8.80 15.95 -8.71
N SER A 229 -9.98 15.56 -9.21
CA SER A 229 -10.79 16.36 -10.13
C SER A 229 -11.76 17.32 -9.44
N LEU A 230 -11.90 17.23 -8.10
CA LEU A 230 -12.89 18.00 -7.36
C LEU A 230 -12.60 19.52 -7.37
N PRO A 231 -13.63 20.39 -7.38
CA PRO A 231 -13.45 21.83 -7.58
C PRO A 231 -12.52 22.51 -6.57
N GLN A 232 -12.57 22.08 -5.31
CA GLN A 232 -11.72 22.63 -4.25
C GLN A 232 -10.22 22.39 -4.51
N MET A 233 -9.88 21.47 -5.43
CA MET A 233 -8.50 21.14 -5.82
C MET A 233 -8.01 21.96 -7.00
N GLN A 234 -8.87 22.71 -7.70
CA GLN A 234 -8.49 23.32 -8.98
C GLN A 234 -7.39 24.39 -8.85
N ARG A 235 -7.31 25.11 -7.73
CA ARG A 235 -6.35 26.21 -7.51
C ARG A 235 -4.92 25.75 -7.27
N ASP A 236 -4.74 24.58 -6.64
CA ASP A 236 -3.42 24.11 -6.17
C ASP A 236 -2.75 23.09 -7.10
N MET A 237 -3.40 22.79 -8.25
CA MET A 237 -3.15 21.58 -9.04
C MET A 237 -2.79 21.88 -10.50
N ASN A 238 -2.04 22.96 -10.76
CA ASN A 238 -1.57 23.31 -12.11
C ASN A 238 -0.59 22.27 -12.68
N ASP A 239 0.06 21.49 -11.82
CA ASP A 239 1.01 20.45 -12.20
C ASP A 239 0.33 19.16 -12.72
N ILE A 240 -0.99 19.03 -12.56
CA ILE A 240 -1.74 17.81 -12.90
C ILE A 240 -2.45 17.99 -14.24
N VAL A 241 -1.93 17.30 -15.27
CA VAL A 241 -2.54 17.21 -16.59
C VAL A 241 -3.12 15.82 -16.79
N PHE A 242 -4.45 15.72 -16.68
CA PHE A 242 -5.16 14.46 -16.83
C PHE A 242 -5.18 13.98 -18.27
N ARG A 243 -5.04 12.67 -18.43
CA ARG A 243 -5.15 11.92 -19.66
C ARG A 243 -6.02 10.68 -19.44
N TYR A 244 -6.60 10.18 -20.52
CA TYR A 244 -7.48 9.02 -20.50
C TYR A 244 -7.15 8.11 -21.68
N ASP A 245 -7.00 6.81 -21.41
CA ASP A 245 -6.66 5.79 -22.42
C ASP A 245 -7.81 4.82 -22.70
N GLY A 246 -9.04 5.22 -22.37
CA GLY A 246 -10.20 4.36 -22.55
C GLY A 246 -10.41 3.42 -21.37
N ARG A 247 -11.06 2.28 -21.64
CA ARG A 247 -11.35 1.25 -20.63
C ARG A 247 -10.77 -0.08 -21.07
N GLU A 248 -10.16 -0.78 -20.13
CA GLU A 248 -9.56 -2.09 -20.34
C GLU A 248 -10.08 -3.08 -19.30
N THR A 249 -10.23 -4.34 -19.69
CA THR A 249 -10.54 -5.40 -18.72
C THR A 249 -9.31 -5.69 -17.86
N LEU A 250 -9.42 -5.45 -16.55
CA LEU A 250 -8.39 -5.79 -15.58
C LEU A 250 -8.77 -7.12 -14.90
N LYS A 251 -7.84 -8.09 -14.86
CA LYS A 251 -8.11 -9.43 -14.31
C LYS A 251 -8.56 -9.34 -12.85
N GLY A 252 -9.76 -9.87 -12.58
CA GLY A 252 -10.36 -9.92 -11.24
C GLY A 252 -11.04 -8.62 -10.79
N VAL A 253 -11.01 -7.57 -11.62
CA VAL A 253 -11.56 -6.25 -11.28
C VAL A 253 -12.94 -6.08 -11.91
N LEU A 254 -13.86 -5.42 -11.20
CA LEU A 254 -15.17 -5.00 -11.70
C LEU A 254 -16.03 -6.15 -12.29
N GLY A 255 -15.82 -7.39 -11.83
CA GLY A 255 -16.48 -8.57 -12.38
C GLY A 255 -16.16 -8.83 -13.86
N GLY A 256 -14.97 -8.43 -14.33
CA GLY A 256 -14.53 -8.56 -15.72
C GLY A 256 -15.00 -7.43 -16.65
N LYS A 257 -15.73 -6.44 -16.13
CA LYS A 257 -16.13 -5.26 -16.90
C LYS A 257 -14.91 -4.33 -17.13
N PRO A 258 -14.86 -3.59 -18.26
CA PRO A 258 -13.76 -2.69 -18.54
C PRO A 258 -13.63 -1.56 -17.50
N TYR A 259 -12.44 -1.43 -16.92
CA TYR A 259 -12.06 -0.40 -15.96
C TYR A 259 -11.39 0.79 -16.68
N PRO A 260 -11.73 2.04 -16.35
CA PRO A 260 -11.18 3.24 -16.97
C PRO A 260 -9.73 3.51 -16.54
N ILE A 261 -8.87 3.83 -17.51
CA ILE A 261 -7.46 4.11 -17.25
C ILE A 261 -7.20 5.61 -17.37
N PHE A 262 -6.99 6.24 -16.22
CA PHE A 262 -6.56 7.64 -16.11
C PHE A 262 -5.07 7.72 -15.79
N TRP A 263 -4.41 8.77 -16.25
CA TRP A 263 -3.01 9.02 -15.94
C TRP A 263 -2.66 10.52 -15.97
N ILE A 264 -1.53 10.85 -15.34
CA ILE A 264 -0.90 12.17 -15.36
C ILE A 264 0.31 12.11 -16.28
N ASP A 265 0.43 13.07 -17.19
CA ASP A 265 1.59 13.15 -18.08
C ASP A 265 2.83 13.68 -17.35
N THR A 266 3.88 12.85 -17.34
CA THR A 266 5.13 13.15 -16.64
C THR A 266 6.27 13.57 -17.57
N GLN A 267 6.05 13.61 -18.89
CA GLN A 267 7.07 13.93 -19.91
C GLN A 267 6.58 15.01 -20.91
N MET A 268 5.66 15.89 -20.52
CA MET A 268 5.17 16.98 -21.39
C MET A 268 6.28 17.94 -21.88
N ASP A 269 7.41 17.99 -21.19
CA ASP A 269 8.58 18.78 -21.59
C ASP A 269 9.37 18.18 -22.76
N ASP A 270 9.13 16.91 -23.11
CA ASP A 270 9.77 16.22 -24.24
C ASP A 270 9.12 16.58 -25.60
N GLU A 271 9.94 16.96 -26.59
CA GLU A 271 9.47 17.44 -27.89
C GLU A 271 8.86 16.32 -28.74
N LEU A 272 9.47 15.14 -28.75
CA LEU A 272 8.96 13.98 -29.48
C LEU A 272 7.58 13.59 -28.95
N THR A 273 7.44 13.54 -27.63
CA THR A 273 6.17 13.30 -26.93
C THR A 273 5.07 14.27 -27.36
N ARG A 274 5.36 15.56 -27.55
CA ARG A 274 4.37 16.54 -28.03
C ARG A 274 3.97 16.30 -29.48
N LEU A 275 4.92 15.90 -30.33
CA LEU A 275 4.63 15.56 -31.72
C LEU A 275 3.75 14.30 -31.81
N GLU A 276 4.02 13.29 -30.98
CA GLU A 276 3.17 12.10 -30.86
C GLU A 276 1.76 12.47 -30.40
N ASP A 277 1.61 13.32 -29.39
CA ASP A 277 0.31 13.82 -28.93
C ASP A 277 -0.47 14.52 -30.04
N SER A 278 0.20 15.33 -30.85
CA SER A 278 -0.40 16.00 -32.00
C SER A 278 -0.92 15.00 -33.04
N LEU A 279 -0.14 13.94 -33.34
CA LEU A 279 -0.56 12.87 -34.25
C LEU A 279 -1.74 12.06 -33.70
N GLU A 280 -1.80 11.84 -32.39
CA GLU A 280 -2.90 11.16 -31.71
C GLU A 280 -4.12 12.07 -31.44
N GLY A 281 -4.04 13.36 -31.79
CA GLY A 281 -5.11 14.34 -31.55
C GLY A 281 -5.33 14.66 -30.07
N ARG A 282 -4.31 14.46 -29.22
CA ARG A 282 -4.38 14.76 -27.78
C ARG A 282 -4.16 16.25 -27.53
N SER A 283 -5.07 16.85 -26.76
CA SER A 283 -4.97 18.27 -26.34
C SER A 283 -3.71 18.50 -25.49
N GLU A 284 -2.87 19.48 -25.80
CA GLU A 284 -1.71 19.83 -24.94
C GLU A 284 -2.12 20.18 -23.49
N LYS A 285 -3.33 20.69 -23.29
CA LYS A 285 -3.83 21.11 -21.97
C LYS A 285 -4.38 19.97 -21.11
N GLY A 286 -4.41 18.74 -21.63
CA GLY A 286 -5.05 17.61 -20.97
C GLY A 286 -6.58 17.70 -20.97
N LEU A 287 -7.18 16.86 -20.13
CA LEU A 287 -8.63 16.80 -19.93
C LEU A 287 -9.10 17.86 -18.92
N PRO A 288 -10.23 18.53 -19.17
CA PRO A 288 -10.88 19.38 -18.16
C PRO A 288 -11.23 18.56 -16.92
N LYS A 289 -10.90 19.08 -15.74
CA LYS A 289 -11.15 18.41 -14.44
C LYS A 289 -12.63 18.12 -14.24
N ASP A 290 -13.52 19.04 -14.63
CA ASP A 290 -14.97 18.84 -14.52
C ASP A 290 -15.46 17.64 -15.36
N HIS A 291 -14.89 17.43 -16.56
CA HIS A 291 -15.22 16.25 -17.37
C HIS A 291 -14.72 14.95 -16.73
N VAL A 292 -13.53 14.97 -16.10
CA VAL A 292 -13.01 13.82 -15.35
C VAL A 292 -13.94 13.51 -14.19
N LYS A 293 -14.35 14.53 -13.42
CA LYS A 293 -15.31 14.40 -12.33
C LYS A 293 -16.60 13.76 -12.83
N GLU A 294 -17.28 14.38 -13.80
CA GLU A 294 -18.56 13.91 -14.35
C GLU A 294 -18.49 12.46 -14.85
N PHE A 295 -17.42 12.11 -15.57
CA PHE A 295 -17.18 10.73 -16.00
C PHE A 295 -17.11 9.77 -14.81
N CYS A 296 -16.35 10.13 -13.77
CA CYS A 296 -16.21 9.29 -12.58
C CYS A 296 -17.54 9.12 -11.86
N GLU A 297 -18.33 10.19 -11.71
CA GLU A 297 -19.65 10.12 -11.06
C GLU A 297 -20.60 9.17 -11.79
N GLU A 298 -20.67 9.28 -13.11
CA GLU A 298 -21.47 8.39 -13.95
C GLU A 298 -20.97 6.94 -13.88
N PHE A 299 -19.65 6.74 -13.84
CA PHE A 299 -19.07 5.41 -13.71
C PHE A 299 -19.43 4.77 -12.36
N PHE A 300 -19.30 5.49 -11.25
CA PHE A 300 -19.73 4.99 -9.94
C PHE A 300 -21.23 4.64 -9.95
N ALA A 301 -22.06 5.48 -10.55
CA ALA A 301 -23.51 5.27 -10.60
C ALA A 301 -23.89 3.99 -11.35
N ARG A 302 -23.17 3.64 -12.43
CA ARG A 302 -23.40 2.42 -13.22
C ARG A 302 -22.80 1.15 -12.61
N HIS A 303 -21.85 1.29 -11.70
CA HIS A 303 -21.05 0.19 -11.17
C HIS A 303 -21.17 0.03 -9.64
N LYS A 304 -22.24 0.55 -9.01
CA LYS A 304 -22.49 0.49 -7.56
C LYS A 304 -22.41 -0.90 -6.92
N SER A 305 -22.65 -1.97 -7.69
CA SER A 305 -22.54 -3.36 -7.22
C SER A 305 -21.10 -3.84 -7.03
N ASN A 306 -20.12 -3.15 -7.61
CA ASN A 306 -18.73 -3.58 -7.65
C ASN A 306 -17.75 -2.52 -7.11
N MET A 307 -18.22 -1.30 -6.86
CA MET A 307 -17.39 -0.18 -6.42
C MET A 307 -18.18 0.70 -5.46
N ILE A 308 -17.45 1.28 -4.52
CA ILE A 308 -17.94 2.31 -3.62
C ILE A 308 -17.30 3.62 -4.02
N ARG A 309 -18.12 4.69 -4.14
CA ARG A 309 -17.58 6.04 -4.28
C ARG A 309 -16.71 6.35 -3.06
N PRO A 310 -15.49 6.89 -3.23
CA PRO A 310 -14.64 7.23 -2.10
C PRO A 310 -15.33 8.25 -1.18
N PHE A 311 -15.16 8.07 0.12
CA PHE A 311 -15.65 8.99 1.14
C PHE A 311 -14.62 9.14 2.26
N ILE A 312 -14.60 10.32 2.88
CA ILE A 312 -13.69 10.76 3.94
C ILE A 312 -14.53 11.56 4.94
N LEU A 313 -14.76 11.02 6.14
CA LEU A 313 -15.72 11.61 7.10
C LEU A 313 -15.29 12.98 7.64
N THR A 314 -13.98 13.24 7.64
CA THR A 314 -13.35 14.47 8.16
C THR A 314 -13.16 15.56 7.10
N ASP A 315 -13.55 15.28 5.85
CA ASP A 315 -13.40 16.25 4.76
C ASP A 315 -14.40 17.41 4.89
N PHE A 316 -14.12 18.51 4.19
CA PHE A 316 -15.04 19.62 4.00
C PHE A 316 -15.80 19.54 2.67
N GLU A 317 -15.37 18.67 1.76
CA GLU A 317 -16.00 18.46 0.46
C GLU A 317 -17.31 17.65 0.58
N PRO A 318 -18.48 18.24 0.25
CA PRO A 318 -19.77 17.56 0.37
C PRO A 318 -19.86 16.23 -0.38
N LEU A 319 -19.15 16.08 -1.51
CA LEU A 319 -19.15 14.84 -2.28
C LEU A 319 -18.37 13.70 -1.64
N LEU A 320 -17.52 13.97 -0.65
CA LEU A 320 -16.68 12.99 0.04
C LEU A 320 -17.15 12.70 1.47
N VAL A 321 -17.97 13.54 2.11
CA VAL A 321 -18.38 13.29 3.51
C VAL A 321 -19.51 12.27 3.68
N MET A 322 -20.08 11.80 2.57
CA MET A 322 -21.26 10.92 2.56
C MET A 322 -20.86 9.45 2.41
N PRO A 323 -20.95 8.64 3.48
CA PRO A 323 -20.75 7.20 3.35
C PRO A 323 -21.90 6.55 2.55
N PRO A 324 -21.70 5.35 1.98
CA PRO A 324 -22.74 4.60 1.31
C PRO A 324 -23.91 4.23 2.22
N ASP A 325 -25.05 3.91 1.60
CA ASP A 325 -26.22 3.38 2.30
C ASP A 325 -25.84 2.13 3.12
N ASN A 326 -26.43 2.02 4.31
CA ASN A 326 -26.21 0.92 5.28
C ASN A 326 -24.78 0.79 5.82
N TYR A 327 -23.82 1.62 5.43
CA TYR A 327 -22.44 1.52 5.89
C TYR A 327 -22.34 1.60 7.42
N GLU A 328 -23.01 2.57 8.04
CA GLU A 328 -23.00 2.73 9.50
C GLU A 328 -23.64 1.54 10.21
N ALA A 329 -24.77 1.02 9.70
CA ALA A 329 -25.44 -0.15 10.26
C ALA A 329 -24.55 -1.40 10.19
N HIS A 330 -23.85 -1.60 9.07
CA HIS A 330 -22.93 -2.70 8.87
C HIS A 330 -21.75 -2.65 9.85
N VAL A 331 -21.10 -1.49 10.00
CA VAL A 331 -19.98 -1.32 10.93
C VAL A 331 -20.43 -1.50 12.39
N ARG A 332 -21.64 -1.05 12.75
CA ARG A 332 -22.19 -1.29 14.09
C ARG A 332 -22.43 -2.77 14.36
N HIS A 333 -22.98 -3.50 13.39
CA HIS A 333 -23.18 -4.93 13.52
C HIS A 333 -21.84 -5.66 13.78
N LEU A 334 -20.78 -5.34 13.02
CA LEU A 334 -19.45 -5.91 13.27
C LEU A 334 -18.92 -5.58 14.68
N ALA A 335 -19.14 -4.35 15.14
CA ALA A 335 -18.73 -3.93 16.47
C ALA A 335 -19.48 -4.67 17.58
N ASP A 336 -20.76 -4.95 17.39
CA ASP A 336 -21.60 -5.67 18.36
C ASP A 336 -21.23 -7.16 18.42
N GLU A 337 -21.00 -7.80 17.28
CA GLU A 337 -20.52 -9.19 17.20
C GLU A 337 -19.17 -9.37 17.90
N TRP A 338 -18.20 -8.48 17.64
CA TRP A 338 -16.89 -8.54 18.30
C TRP A 338 -16.98 -8.36 19.82
N ARG A 339 -17.82 -7.43 20.30
CA ARG A 339 -18.01 -7.23 21.75
C ARG A 339 -18.66 -8.45 22.40
N ALA A 340 -19.70 -9.01 21.78
CA ALA A 340 -20.37 -10.20 22.29
C ALA A 340 -19.40 -11.40 22.41
N ALA A 341 -18.53 -11.58 21.41
CA ALA A 341 -17.49 -12.60 21.45
C ALA A 341 -16.51 -12.40 22.63
N ARG A 342 -15.97 -11.18 22.79
CA ARG A 342 -15.04 -10.87 23.89
C ARG A 342 -15.66 -11.04 25.28
N GLU A 343 -16.93 -10.71 25.43
CA GLU A 343 -17.66 -10.94 26.70
C GLU A 343 -17.79 -12.43 26.99
N SER A 344 -18.09 -13.25 25.98
CA SER A 344 -18.15 -14.70 26.10
C SER A 344 -16.79 -15.31 26.51
N ASP A 345 -15.70 -14.88 25.88
CA ASP A 345 -14.35 -15.36 26.19
C ASP A 345 -13.91 -14.96 27.60
N ALA A 346 -14.24 -13.74 28.03
CA ALA A 346 -13.96 -13.27 29.39
C ALA A 346 -14.72 -14.09 30.45
N ILE A 347 -15.98 -14.46 30.17
CA ILE A 347 -16.78 -15.33 31.05
C ILE A 347 -16.17 -16.74 31.10
N ALA A 348 -15.79 -17.31 29.95
CA ALA A 348 -15.17 -18.63 29.87
C ALA A 348 -13.84 -18.69 30.63
N MET A 349 -12.95 -17.69 30.43
CA MET A 349 -11.68 -17.59 31.15
C MET A 349 -11.89 -17.45 32.67
N LYS A 350 -12.89 -16.68 33.10
CA LYS A 350 -13.21 -16.54 34.53
C LYS A 350 -13.70 -17.87 35.12
N ALA A 351 -14.55 -18.61 34.40
CA ALA A 351 -15.03 -19.92 34.85
C ALA A 351 -13.89 -20.97 34.94
N LEU A 352 -12.92 -20.92 34.02
CA LEU A 352 -11.71 -21.75 34.06
C LEU A 352 -10.76 -21.37 35.22
N GLY A 353 -10.64 -20.08 35.54
CA GLY A 353 -9.82 -19.59 36.65
C GLY A 353 -10.42 -19.81 38.05
N GLU A 354 -11.73 -20.03 38.14
CA GLU A 354 -12.45 -20.36 39.39
C GLU A 354 -12.55 -21.87 39.66
N ALA A 355 -12.09 -22.73 38.74
CA ALA A 355 -11.96 -24.16 38.99
C ALA A 355 -10.70 -24.43 39.84
N GLU A 356 -10.89 -24.74 41.12
CA GLU A 356 -9.80 -25.21 41.99
C GLU A 356 -9.12 -26.45 41.36
N PRO A 357 -7.77 -26.54 41.40
CA PRO A 357 -7.09 -27.75 40.95
C PRO A 357 -7.58 -28.94 41.80
N PRO A 358 -7.78 -30.13 41.21
CA PRO A 358 -8.15 -31.30 42.00
C PRO A 358 -7.04 -31.56 43.02
N ASP A 359 -7.44 -31.55 44.29
CA ASP A 359 -6.58 -31.87 45.43
C ASP A 359 -5.90 -33.22 45.23
N GLY A 360 -4.57 -33.18 45.23
CA GLY A 360 -3.73 -34.30 45.65
C GLY A 360 -3.47 -35.38 44.60
N GLU A 361 -2.35 -35.27 43.90
CA GLU A 361 -1.41 -36.38 43.80
C GLU A 361 0.03 -35.85 43.66
N SER A 362 0.86 -36.25 44.61
CA SER A 362 2.26 -35.89 44.73
C SER A 362 3.07 -36.30 43.51
N ALA A 363 3.72 -35.34 42.84
CA ALA A 363 4.75 -35.63 41.85
C ALA A 363 5.97 -36.31 42.53
N PRO A 364 6.53 -37.40 41.97
CA PRO A 364 7.79 -37.96 42.43
C PRO A 364 8.96 -37.05 42.02
N PRO A 365 10.12 -37.12 42.72
CA PRO A 365 11.21 -36.18 42.54
C PRO A 365 11.85 -36.34 41.15
N VAL A 366 12.11 -35.20 40.51
CA VAL A 366 12.91 -35.10 39.29
C VAL A 366 14.33 -35.57 39.62
N GLN A 367 14.75 -36.67 39.00
CA GLN A 367 16.17 -37.01 38.88
C GLN A 367 16.69 -36.29 37.63
N ASP A 368 17.59 -35.34 37.84
CA ASP A 368 18.48 -34.82 36.81
C ASP A 368 19.33 -35.97 36.28
N GLU A 369 19.12 -36.38 35.03
CA GLU A 369 20.16 -37.06 34.26
C GLU A 369 20.10 -36.68 32.78
N LEU A 370 21.25 -36.17 32.32
CA LEU A 370 21.64 -35.92 30.95
C LEU A 370 21.12 -36.94 29.92
N LEU A 371 20.71 -36.45 28.75
CA LEU A 371 21.00 -37.09 27.45
C LEU A 371 20.83 -36.09 26.30
N LEU A 372 21.84 -35.23 26.15
CA LEU A 372 22.15 -34.49 24.94
C LEU A 372 23.01 -35.43 24.06
N ASP A 373 22.39 -36.44 23.45
CA ASP A 373 22.97 -37.26 22.36
C ASP A 373 21.97 -38.32 21.92
N GLN A 374 21.07 -37.95 20.99
CA GLN A 374 20.45 -38.85 19.99
C GLN A 374 19.38 -38.09 19.18
N LEU A 375 19.83 -37.31 18.20
CA LEU A 375 19.02 -36.91 17.04
C LEU A 375 19.95 -36.53 15.88
N ILE A 376 20.87 -37.45 15.52
CA ILE A 376 21.45 -37.49 14.18
C ILE A 376 20.48 -38.31 13.34
N VAL A 377 19.52 -37.65 12.69
CA VAL A 377 18.72 -38.26 11.65
C VAL A 377 19.63 -38.48 10.44
N SER A 378 19.88 -39.75 10.13
CA SER A 378 20.59 -40.20 8.94
C SER A 378 19.86 -39.73 7.67
N LEU A 379 20.48 -38.85 6.90
CA LEU A 379 20.09 -38.58 5.52
C LEU A 379 20.69 -39.66 4.60
N PRO A 380 19.92 -40.32 3.72
CA PRO A 380 20.49 -41.21 2.71
C PRO A 380 21.23 -40.39 1.65
N LEU A 381 22.51 -40.70 1.45
CA LEU A 381 23.29 -40.26 0.29
C LEU A 381 22.72 -40.93 -0.97
N THR A 382 22.10 -40.15 -1.85
CA THR A 382 21.82 -40.58 -3.23
C THR A 382 23.09 -40.41 -4.07
N GLU A 383 23.61 -41.52 -4.59
CA GLU A 383 24.74 -41.52 -5.55
C GLU A 383 24.37 -40.80 -6.86
N PRO A 384 25.31 -40.10 -7.51
CA PRO A 384 25.08 -39.51 -8.82
C PRO A 384 25.12 -40.58 -9.94
N PRO A 385 24.36 -40.41 -11.04
CA PRO A 385 24.35 -41.37 -12.13
C PRO A 385 25.67 -41.35 -12.92
N PRO A 386 26.06 -42.49 -13.53
CA PRO A 386 27.32 -42.62 -14.26
C PRO A 386 27.28 -41.84 -15.57
N ALA A 387 28.41 -41.25 -15.91
CA ALA A 387 28.64 -40.56 -17.17
C ALA A 387 28.68 -41.54 -18.35
N THR A 388 27.88 -41.24 -19.38
CA THR A 388 28.13 -41.60 -20.78
C THR A 388 27.70 -40.46 -21.67
#